data_AF-A0A091C3P8-F1
#
_entry.id   AF-A0A091C3P8-F1
#
_cell.length_a   1.000
_cell.length_b   1.000
_cell.length_c   1.000
_cell.angle_alpha   90.00
_cell.angle_beta   90.00
_cell.angle_gamma   90.00
#
_symmetry.space_group_name_H-M   'P 1'
#
loop_
_entity.id
_entity.type
_entity.pdbx_description
1 polymer ?
#
loop_
_entity_poly.entity_id
_entity_poly.type
_entity_poly.pdbx_seq_one_letter_code
_entity_poly.pdbx_strand_id
1 'polypeptide(L)' 'MDKTIGLVQLVLIALKVIGVITWSWWLVLLPLWVGIILFLIIIFIGGIALAVGRNEDVKERRKEMDRMWNGKHGEDD' A
#
# COMPACT_ATOMS: atom_id res chain seq x y z
N MET A 1 4.78 24.52 -4.94
CA MET A 1 3.52 24.85 -4.23
C MET A 1 3.46 24.08 -2.91
N ASP A 2 4.50 24.17 -2.07
CA ASP A 2 4.95 23.01 -1.23
C ASP A 2 5.16 23.32 0.26
N LYS A 3 4.69 24.46 0.79
CA LYS A 3 4.96 24.88 2.19
C LYS A 3 3.71 25.15 3.02
N THR A 4 2.54 25.17 2.40
CA THR A 4 1.28 25.56 3.04
C THR A 4 0.78 24.50 4.02
N ILE A 5 0.94 23.21 3.70
CA ILE A 5 0.46 22.10 4.55
C ILE A 5 1.14 22.11 5.93
N GLY A 6 2.46 22.33 5.98
CA GLY A 6 3.20 22.43 7.23
C GLY A 6 2.79 23.64 8.07
N LEU A 7 2.56 24.78 7.42
CA LEU A 7 2.08 26.00 8.08
C LEU A 7 0.67 25.81 8.65
N VAL A 8 -0.25 25.19 7.90
CA VAL A 8 -1.61 24.90 8.36
C VAL A 8 -1.58 23.95 9.56
N GLN A 9 -0.71 22.93 9.55
CA GLN A 9 -0.52 22.02 10.69
C GLN A 9 -0.01 22.77 11.93
N LEU A 10 0.99 23.64 11.76
CA LEU A 10 1.56 24.45 12.84
C LEU A 10 0.55 25.43 13.43
N VAL A 11 -0.24 26.09 12.59
CA VAL A 11 -1.30 27.01 13.01
C VAL A 11 -2.41 26.26 13.76
N LEU A 12 -2.85 25.09 13.28
CA LEU A 12 -3.85 24.26 13.98
C LEU A 12 -3.36 23.78 15.36
N ILE A 13 -2.09 23.37 15.45
CA ILE A 13 -1.47 22.99 16.73
C ILE A 13 -1.38 24.19 17.66
N ALA A 14 -0.90 25.35 17.17
CA ALA A 14 -0.77 26.56 17.97
C ALA A 14 -2.13 27.03 18.52
N LEU A 15 -3.17 27.08 17.68
CA LEU A 15 -4.53 27.46 18.12
C LEU A 15 -5.10 26.48 19.16
N LYS A 16 -4.77 25.18 19.08
CA LYS A 16 -5.16 24.20 20.09
C LYS A 16 -4.46 24.44 21.43
N VAL A 17 -3.15 24.70 21.41
CA VAL A 17 -2.34 24.93 22.61
C VAL A 17 -2.72 26.24 23.29
N ILE A 18 -3.09 27.27 22.53
CA ILE A 18 -3.58 28.57 23.05
C ILE A 18 -5.02 28.43 23.61
N GLY A 19 -5.68 27.28 23.41
CA GLY A 19 -7.01 26.99 23.98
C GLY A 19 -8.18 27.64 23.24
N VAL A 20 -7.94 28.23 22.06
CA VAL A 20 -8.98 28.84 21.21
C VAL A 20 -9.95 27.79 20.66
N ILE A 21 -9.48 26.55 20.49
CA ILE A 21 -10.27 25.44 19.92
C ILE A 21 -10.36 24.29 20.94
N THR A 22 -11.57 23.97 21.40
CA THR A 22 -11.83 22.88 22.37
C THR A 22 -11.85 21.49 21.74
N TRP A 23 -11.73 21.39 20.41
CA TRP A 23 -11.88 20.15 19.64
C TRP A 23 -10.91 19.04 20.04
N SER A 24 -11.28 17.80 19.75
CA SER A 24 -10.47 16.64 20.07
C SER A 24 -9.12 16.65 19.32
N TRP A 25 -8.06 16.14 19.96
CA TRP A 25 -6.71 16.05 19.39
C TRP A 25 -6.67 15.30 18.05
N TRP A 26 -7.64 14.42 17.80
CA TRP A 26 -7.87 13.75 16.52
C TRP A 26 -7.99 14.71 15.33
N LEU A 27 -8.68 15.84 15.51
CA LEU A 27 -8.93 16.81 14.44
C LEU A 27 -7.73 17.73 14.18
N VAL A 28 -6.90 17.96 15.21
CA VAL A 28 -5.65 18.73 15.09
C VAL A 28 -4.58 17.94 14.33
N LEU A 29 -4.58 16.62 14.49
CA LEU A 29 -3.66 15.70 13.81
C LEU A 29 -4.17 15.25 12.45
N LEU A 30 -5.35 15.69 12.01
CA LEU A 30 -6.00 15.25 10.76
C LEU A 30 -5.09 15.36 9.53
N PRO A 31 -4.31 16.44 9.32
CA PRO A 31 -3.38 16.51 8.18
C PRO A 31 -2.27 15.44 8.25
N LEU A 32 -1.87 15.04 9.46
CA LEU A 32 -0.89 13.98 9.71
C LEU A 32 -1.50 12.59 9.43
N TRP A 33 -2.76 12.38 9.84
CA TRP A 33 -3.52 11.16 9.53
C TRP A 33 -3.70 10.94 8.03
N VAL A 34 -3.98 12.01 7.26
CA VAL A 34 -4.10 11.92 5.79
C VAL A 34 -2.81 11.39 5.16
N GLY A 35 -1.65 11.87 5.62
CA GLY A 35 -0.35 11.38 5.16
C GLY A 35 -0.13 9.89 5.48
N ILE A 36 -0.46 9.46 6.70
CA ILE A 36 -0.32 8.05 7.12
C ILE A 36 -1.24 7.14 6.29
N ILE A 37 -2.50 7.51 6.10
CA ILE A 37 -3.46 6.71 5.33
C ILE A 37 -3.00 6.56 3.88
N LEU A 38 -2.55 7.65 3.26
CA LEU A 38 -2.04 7.61 1.89
C LEU A 38 -0.83 6.69 1.76
N PHE A 39 0.10 6.76 2.72
CA PHE A 39 1.28 5.89 2.75
C PHE A 39 0.90 4.41 2.89
N LEU A 40 -0.05 4.08 3.79
CA LEU A 40 -0.56 2.73 3.94
C LEU A 40 -1.24 2.21 2.68
N ILE A 41 -2.01 3.03 1.98
CA ILE A 41 -2.65 2.66 0.71
C ILE A 41 -1.59 2.31 -0.35
N ILE A 42 -0.53 3.13 -0.46
CA ILE A 42 0.55 2.88 -1.43
C ILE A 42 1.25 1.55 -1.12
N ILE A 43 1.59 1.29 0.14
CA ILE A 43 2.20 0.02 0.55
C ILE A 43 1.26 -1.15 0.27
N PHE A 44 -0.02 -0.98 0.57
CA PHE A 44 -1.02 -2.04 0.39
C PHE A 44 -1.18 -2.40 -1.10
N ILE A 45 -1.33 -1.40 -1.96
CA ILE A 45 -1.44 -1.60 -3.41
C ILE A 45 -0.14 -2.18 -3.98
N GLY A 46 1.01 -1.64 -3.60
CA GLY A 46 2.32 -2.14 -4.02
C GLY A 46 2.55 -3.60 -3.58
N GLY A 47 2.19 -3.92 -2.35
CA GLY A 47 2.26 -5.28 -1.82
C GLY A 47 1.37 -6.26 -2.58
N ILE A 48 0.13 -5.86 -2.90
CA ILE A 48 -0.79 -6.67 -3.72
C ILE A 48 -0.24 -6.85 -5.13
N ALA A 49 0.26 -5.79 -5.78
CA ALA A 49 0.78 -5.87 -7.13
C ALA A 49 1.96 -6.87 -7.23
N LEU A 50 2.88 -6.84 -6.28
CA LEU A 50 3.99 -7.80 -6.19
C LEU A 50 3.52 -9.23 -5.91
N ALA A 51 2.48 -9.39 -5.08
CA ALA A 51 1.92 -10.71 -4.78
C ALA A 51 1.19 -11.32 -5.99
N VAL A 52 0.49 -10.49 -6.79
CA VAL A 52 -0.25 -10.95 -7.99
C VAL A 52 0.70 -11.36 -9.10
N GLY A 53 1.75 -10.57 -9.39
CA GLY A 53 2.71 -10.87 -10.45
C GLY A 53 3.40 -12.24 -10.28
N ARG A 54 3.58 -12.69 -9.03
CA ARG A 54 4.24 -13.97 -8.72
C ARG A 54 3.44 -15.22 -9.13
N ASN A 55 2.14 -15.10 -9.39
CA ASN A 55 1.28 -16.26 -9.64
C ASN A 55 1.25 -16.71 -11.11
N GLU A 56 1.60 -15.83 -12.05
CA GLU A 56 1.58 -16.13 -13.49
C GLU A 56 2.78 -16.98 -13.90
N ASP A 57 3.99 -16.60 -13.43
CA ASP A 57 5.22 -17.36 -13.66
C ASP A 57 5.14 -18.81 -13.13
N VAL A 58 4.53 -18.99 -11.96
CA VAL A 58 4.38 -20.31 -11.34
C VAL A 58 3.39 -21.18 -12.11
N LYS A 59 2.33 -20.59 -12.69
CA LYS A 59 1.36 -21.30 -13.51
C LYS A 59 1.97 -21.78 -14.82
N GLU A 60 2.80 -20.97 -15.46
CA GLU A 60 3.43 -21.34 -16.73
C GLU A 60 4.42 -22.50 -16.56
N ARG A 61 5.27 -22.42 -15.52
CA ARG A 61 6.21 -23.49 -15.17
C ARG A 61 5.52 -24.82 -14.87
N ARG A 62 4.36 -24.77 -14.20
CA ARG A 62 3.55 -25.98 -13.94
C ARG A 62 3.07 -26.62 -15.24
N LYS A 63 2.52 -25.84 -16.17
CA LYS A 63 2.06 -26.34 -17.48
C LYS A 63 3.20 -26.92 -18.31
N GLU A 64 4.40 -26.37 -18.21
CA GLU A 64 5.58 -26.90 -18.89
C GLU A 64 6.03 -28.23 -18.29
N MET A 65 6.07 -28.36 -16.96
CA MET A 65 6.34 -29.64 -16.29
C MET A 65 5.31 -30.71 -16.65
N ASP A 66 4.02 -30.36 -16.67
CA ASP A 66 2.97 -31.31 -17.01
C ASP A 66 3.13 -31.79 -18.47
N ARG A 67 3.53 -30.90 -19.39
CA ARG A 67 3.87 -31.28 -20.78
C ARG A 67 5.10 -32.19 -20.85
N MET A 68 6.15 -31.88 -20.10
CA MET A 68 7.36 -32.71 -20.05
C MET A 68 7.08 -34.08 -19.46
N TRP A 69 6.31 -34.15 -18.36
CA TRP A 69 5.93 -35.39 -17.71
C TRP A 69 5.09 -36.25 -18.65
N ASN A 70 4.02 -35.70 -19.22
CA ASN A 70 3.11 -36.44 -20.08
C ASN A 70 3.74 -36.84 -21.43
N GLY A 71 4.71 -36.07 -21.94
CA GLY A 71 5.46 -36.44 -23.14
C GLY A 71 6.47 -37.56 -22.90
N LYS A 72 7.04 -37.65 -21.68
CA LYS A 72 8.02 -38.68 -21.33
C LYS A 72 7.39 -40.01 -20.92
N HIS A 73 6.10 -39.99 -20.57
CA HIS A 73 5.31 -41.13 -20.12
C HIS A 73 4.36 -41.70 -21.19
N GLY A 74 4.46 -41.20 -22.44
CA GLY A 74 3.74 -41.72 -23.59
C GLY A 74 4.67 -42.30 -24.65
N GLU A 75 5.95 -42.51 -24.31
CA GLU A 75 6.99 -43.07 -25.19
C GLU A 75 7.46 -44.45 -24.69
N ASP A 76 6.95 -44.86 -23.52
CA ASP A 76 7.26 -46.08 -22.75
C ASP A 76 6.16 -47.16 -22.82
N ASP A 77 5.04 -46.88 -23.51
CA ASP A 77 3.88 -47.74 -23.80
C ASP A 77 3.70 -48.04 -25.30
#